data_AF-A0A7W0AQU8-F1
#
_entry.id   AF-A0A7W0AQU8-F1
#
_cell.length_a   1.000
_cell.length_b   1.000
_cell.length_c   1.000
_cell.angle_alpha   90.00
_cell.angle_beta   90.00
_cell.angle_gamma   90.00
#
_symmetry.space_group_name_H-M   'P 1'
#
loop_
_entity.id
_entity.type
_entity.pdbx_description
1 polymer ?
#
loop_
_entity_poly.entity_id
_entity_poly.type
_entity_poly.pdbx_seq_one_letter_code
_entity_poly.pdbx_strand_id
1 'polypeptide(L)'
;MTITGQQIQVRKVTHWQPTYVYKQGEDGTYTFQLILDNGAAEYVMTLGEDDADNLFDWLSSSSEVYFDMERKVLMFGTRAVGS
;
A
#
# COMPACT_ATOMS: atom_id res chain seq x y z
N MET A 1 -34.40 10.28 -0.04
CA MET A 1 -33.71 8.98 -0.06
C MET A 1 -32.28 9.24 -0.49
N THR A 2 -31.39 9.52 0.46
CA THR A 2 -29.98 9.71 0.14
C THR A 2 -29.41 8.30 -0.02
N ILE A 3 -29.17 7.88 -1.25
CA ILE A 3 -28.30 6.73 -1.50
C ILE A 3 -26.91 7.23 -1.06
N THR A 4 -26.51 6.94 0.18
CA THR A 4 -25.09 6.98 0.54
C THR A 4 -24.44 5.89 -0.29
N GLY A 5 -23.96 6.25 -1.48
CA GLY A 5 -23.18 5.35 -2.30
C GLY A 5 -22.05 4.85 -1.42
N GLN A 6 -21.99 3.53 -1.22
CA GLN A 6 -20.88 2.90 -0.52
C GLN A 6 -19.63 3.28 -1.31
N GLN A 7 -18.89 4.26 -0.80
CA GLN A 7 -17.75 4.81 -1.48
C GLN A 7 -16.80 3.66 -1.76
N ILE A 8 -16.35 3.50 -3.00
CA ILE A 8 -15.42 2.43 -3.36
C ILE A 8 -14.17 2.65 -2.51
N GLN A 9 -13.96 1.79 -1.50
CA GLN A 9 -12.84 1.90 -0.56
C GLN A 9 -11.56 1.29 -1.13
N VAL A 10 -11.66 0.57 -2.25
CA VAL A 10 -10.52 -0.01 -2.96
C VAL A 10 -10.01 1.00 -3.99
N ARG A 11 -8.76 1.42 -3.84
CA ARG A 11 -8.12 2.43 -4.69
C ARG A 11 -6.88 1.89 -5.37
N LYS A 12 -6.56 2.42 -6.55
CA LYS A 12 -5.34 2.01 -7.26
C LYS A 12 -4.13 2.68 -6.61
N VAL A 13 -3.11 1.90 -6.29
CA VAL A 13 -1.81 2.47 -5.91
C VAL A 13 -1.12 2.91 -7.20
N THR A 14 -0.99 4.21 -7.37
CA THR A 14 -0.41 4.81 -8.58
C THR A 14 1.08 5.07 -8.43
N HIS A 15 1.49 5.47 -7.24
CA HIS A 15 2.89 5.62 -6.85
C HIS A 15 3.05 5.19 -5.40
N TRP A 16 4.27 4.91 -4.99
CA TRP A 16 4.60 4.67 -3.59
C TRP A 16 6.00 5.21 -3.29
N GLN A 17 6.23 5.58 -2.04
CA GLN A 17 7.50 6.12 -1.58
C GLN A 17 7.94 5.40 -0.31
N PRO A 18 9.04 4.63 -0.35
CA PRO A 18 9.66 4.11 0.86
C PRO A 18 10.46 5.22 1.54
N THR A 19 10.46 5.23 2.86
CA THR A 19 11.29 6.10 3.68
C THR A 19 11.83 5.33 4.88
N TYR A 20 12.98 5.78 5.41
CA TYR A 20 13.59 5.25 6.62
C TYR A 20 13.95 6.39 7.56
N VAL A 21 13.49 6.29 8.80
CA VAL A 21 13.82 7.25 9.86
C VAL A 21 14.91 6.62 10.73
N TYR A 22 16.12 7.17 10.64
CA TYR A 22 17.25 6.77 11.47
C TYR A 22 17.02 7.14 12.94
N LYS A 23 17.43 6.26 13.85
CA LYS A 23 17.48 6.50 15.29
C LYS A 23 18.83 6.03 15.83
N GLN A 24 19.46 6.84 16.68
CA GLN A 24 20.76 6.50 17.25
C GLN A 24 20.60 5.52 18.41
N GLY A 25 21.23 4.34 18.31
CA GLY A 25 21.23 3.33 19.37
C GLY A 25 19.95 2.47 19.44
N GLU A 26 19.06 2.61 18.45
CA GLU A 26 17.82 1.85 18.32
C GLU A 26 17.60 1.48 16.85
N ASP A 27 16.68 0.55 16.59
CA ASP A 27 16.25 0.25 15.24
C ASP A 27 15.51 1.45 14.64
N GLY A 28 15.89 1.82 13.43
CA GLY A 28 15.17 2.83 12.67
C GLY A 28 13.78 2.35 12.25
N THR A 29 13.01 3.24 11.65
CA THR A 29 11.62 2.96 11.30
C THR A 29 11.42 3.10 9.79
N TYR A 30 10.98 2.02 9.15
CA TYR A 30 10.57 2.05 7.76
C TYR A 30 9.12 2.52 7.65
N THR A 31 8.85 3.40 6.69
CA THR A 31 7.48 3.71 6.28
C THR A 31 7.33 3.70 4.77
N PHE A 32 6.14 3.30 4.31
CA PHE A 32 5.76 3.32 2.91
C PHE A 32 4.55 4.23 2.77
N GLN A 33 4.68 5.30 2.00
CA GLN A 33 3.55 6.13 1.58
C GLN A 33 2.99 5.59 0.28
N LEU A 34 1.71 5.24 0.27
CA LEU A 34 0.95 4.90 -0.92
C LEU A 34 0.27 6.16 -1.45
N ILE A 35 0.42 6.42 -2.74
CA ILE A 35 -0.24 7.51 -3.45
C ILE A 35 -1.33 6.89 -4.32
N LEU A 36 -2.59 7.14 -3.94
CA LEU A 36 -3.77 6.48 -4.48
C LEU A 36 -4.45 7.34 -5.53
N ASP A 37 -4.90 6.70 -6.60
CA ASP A 37 -5.65 7.34 -7.70
C ASP A 37 -5.00 8.66 -8.20
N ASN A 38 -3.68 8.65 -8.44
CA ASN A 38 -2.87 9.81 -8.87
C ASN A 38 -2.88 10.99 -7.88
N GLY A 39 -2.91 10.69 -6.58
CA GLY A 39 -2.85 11.70 -5.51
C GLY A 39 -4.22 12.17 -5.01
N ALA A 40 -5.30 11.49 -5.39
CA ALA A 40 -6.62 11.76 -4.82
C ALA A 40 -6.73 11.36 -3.34
N ALA A 41 -5.89 10.41 -2.90
CA ALA A 41 -5.73 10.03 -1.51
C ALA A 41 -4.33 9.47 -1.26
N GLU A 42 -3.93 9.42 0.01
CA GLU A 42 -2.64 8.87 0.44
C GLU A 42 -2.82 8.03 1.70
N TYR A 43 -1.91 7.07 1.91
CA TYR A 43 -1.86 6.28 3.13
C TYR A 43 -0.43 5.93 3.51
N VAL A 44 -0.04 6.13 4.77
CA VAL A 44 1.30 5.80 5.27
C VAL A 44 1.23 4.55 6.13
N MET A 45 2.08 3.58 5.82
CA MET A 45 2.27 2.34 6.59
C MET A 45 3.60 2.41 7.31
N THR A 46 3.61 2.05 8.59
CA THR A 46 4.84 1.80 9.36
C THR A 46 5.10 0.31 9.41
N LEU A 47 6.32 -0.10 9.10
CA LEU A 47 6.68 -1.51 8.90
C LEU A 47 7.92 -1.88 9.71
N GLY A 48 8.02 -3.15 10.07
CA GLY A 48 9.29 -3.75 10.48
C GLY A 48 10.22 -3.94 9.28
N GLU A 49 11.49 -4.27 9.54
CA GLU A 49 12.50 -4.47 8.49
C GLU A 49 12.12 -5.58 7.51
N ASP A 50 11.79 -6.78 8.03
CA ASP A 50 11.42 -7.94 7.19
C ASP A 50 10.17 -7.65 6.33
N ASP A 51 9.17 -6.96 6.89
CA ASP A 51 7.95 -6.60 6.15
C ASP A 51 8.23 -5.53 5.10
N ALA A 52 9.13 -4.59 5.37
CA ALA A 52 9.51 -3.54 4.43
C ALA A 52 10.23 -4.11 3.20
N ASP A 53 11.14 -5.07 3.40
CA ASP A 53 11.87 -5.75 2.31
C ASP A 53 10.90 -6.55 1.43
N ASN A 54 10.08 -7.41 2.05
CA ASN A 54 9.07 -8.19 1.33
C ASN A 54 8.09 -7.30 0.54
N LEU A 55 7.64 -6.20 1.15
CA LEU A 55 6.72 -5.27 0.49
C LEU A 55 7.40 -4.52 -0.65
N PHE A 56 8.66 -4.11 -0.51
CA PHE A 56 9.43 -3.48 -1.57
C PHE A 56 9.48 -4.37 -2.82
N ASP A 57 9.78 -5.66 -2.64
CA ASP A 57 9.85 -6.64 -3.72
C ASP A 57 8.50 -6.85 -4.41
N TRP A 58 7.42 -6.98 -3.64
CA TRP A 58 6.08 -7.15 -4.20
C TRP A 58 5.62 -5.92 -4.98
N LEU A 59 5.85 -4.72 -4.45
CA LEU A 59 5.50 -3.47 -5.13
C LEU A 59 6.34 -3.25 -6.39
N SER A 60 7.62 -3.61 -6.37
CA SER A 60 8.54 -3.45 -7.50
C SER A 60 8.27 -4.47 -8.63
N SER A 61 7.79 -5.66 -8.29
CA SER A 61 7.49 -6.73 -9.25
C SER A 61 6.06 -6.70 -9.81
N SER A 62 5.15 -5.95 -9.18
CA SER A 62 3.74 -5.92 -9.56
C SER A 62 3.45 -4.81 -10.57
N SER A 63 2.78 -5.16 -11.66
CA SER A 63 2.27 -4.19 -12.65
C SER A 63 0.98 -3.50 -12.20
N GLU A 64 0.25 -4.10 -11.25
CA GLU A 64 -1.03 -3.61 -10.79
C GLU A 64 -1.21 -3.88 -9.29
N VAL A 65 -1.45 -2.82 -8.53
CA VAL A 65 -1.63 -2.87 -7.08
C VAL A 65 -2.82 -2.01 -6.67
N TYR A 66 -3.65 -2.57 -5.79
CA TYR A 66 -4.79 -1.89 -5.19
C TYR A 66 -4.69 -1.91 -3.68
N PHE A 67 -5.29 -0.92 -3.02
CA PHE A 67 -5.35 -0.81 -1.58
C PHE A 67 -6.80 -0.67 -1.13
N ASP A 68 -7.26 -1.61 -0.31
CA ASP A 68 -8.52 -1.49 0.42
C ASP A 68 -8.31 -0.59 1.64
N MET A 69 -8.79 0.65 1.56
CA MET A 69 -8.66 1.65 2.60
C MET A 69 -9.40 1.31 3.90
N GLU A 70 -10.44 0.48 3.83
CA GLU A 70 -11.23 0.09 5.01
C GLU A 70 -10.53 -1.05 5.74
N ARG A 71 -10.16 -2.09 5.01
CA ARG A 71 -9.54 -3.30 5.57
C ARG A 71 -8.03 -3.19 5.77
N LYS A 72 -7.40 -2.15 5.20
CA LYS A 72 -5.95 -1.94 5.18
C LYS A 72 -5.21 -3.11 4.52
N VAL A 73 -5.69 -3.52 3.35
CA VAL A 73 -5.15 -4.67 2.60
C VAL A 73 -4.61 -4.22 1.25
N LEU A 74 -3.37 -4.59 0.94
CA LEU A 74 -2.80 -4.49 -0.40
C LEU A 74 -3.14 -5.73 -1.21
N MET A 75 -3.52 -5.53 -2.47
CA MET A 75 -3.89 -6.58 -3.41
C MET A 75 -3.03 -6.44 -4.66
N PHE A 76 -2.32 -7.51 -5.01
CA PHE A 76 -1.29 -7.54 -6.05
C PHE A 76 -1.75 -8.37 -7.25
N GLY A 77 -2.40 -7.70 -8.21
CA GLY A 77 -3.00 -8.33 -9.39
C GLY A 77 -4.00 -9.45 -9.08
N THR A 78 -4.63 -9.98 -10.12
CA THR A 78 -5.46 -11.19 -9.99
C THR A 78 -4.76 -12.40 -10.59
N ARG A 79 -5.11 -13.59 -10.11
CA ARG A 79 -4.75 -14.87 -10.74
C ARG A 79 -6.01 -15.52 -11.27
N ALA A 80 -5.92 -16.11 -12.45
CA ALA A 80 -7.03 -16.90 -12.98
C ALA A 80 -7.24 -18.14 -12.10
N VAL A 81 -8.49 -18.54 -11.93
CA VAL A 81 -8.80 -19.80 -11.24
C VAL A 81 -8.39 -20.96 -12.14
N GLY A 82 -7.61 -21.91 -11.61
CA GLY A 82 -7.21 -23.12 -12.34
C GLY A 82 -6.02 -22.98 -13.28
N SER A 83 -5.22 -21.91 -13.16
CA SER A 83 -3.92 -21.75 -13.83
C SER A 83 -2.77 -22.36 -13.05
#